data_AF-A0A5C8B8V5-F1
#
_entry.id   AF-A0A5C8B8V5-F1
#
_cell.length_a   1.000
_cell.length_b   1.000
_cell.length_c   1.000
_cell.angle_alpha   90.00
_cell.angle_beta   90.00
_cell.angle_gamma   90.00
#
_symmetry.space_group_name_H-M   'P 1'
#
loop_
_entity.id
_entity.type
_entity.pdbx_description
1 polymer ?
#
loop_
_entity_poly.entity_id
_entity_poly.type
_entity_poly.pdbx_seq_one_letter_code
_entity_poly.pdbx_strand_id
1 'polypeptide(L)'
;MKKLLTTLLATLALTACNSGAGYNHNQNNPQGNNYSVVAAKSAVAMTGANVSSSGNVAYQYNYDGNTYATLTLSTNYDDLIVSNYIAGAMLGHLVRLHIPGIAINRDHLYGSIFAHLLQENINTADYQSTNQQIEANPGHLMDPGQGGPYQLNSWDQANYAIWYPQKLSFGLVNLVALQKGMSPFTAEDEATQSGGKFATPDNLNNKYFAPLAAAFWHYQNLTAIEKDNPAGSTFDMTACEKNLQSGSVSDKDNILDLILNASYNSGAATRSDGTTPVEAYIQACQTNNNQLIENTLTNNTLNSTDYLQQAGITSKAANPGSAGFPFYGNYARQLRLTIDEINGDTNVNAFPSGVSAVNEVLTLDLIKTIFVNQIQTLAYVDSNGAYTNIQASDATNAITAAIASADTNGQSTFTLTNGSDRQVFFNILDAAINNLENTLSQNGSNPNFKDFSATTQTDIQ
;
A
#
# COMPACT_ATOMS: atom_id res chain seq x y z
N MET A 1 -35.68 -58.55 32.89
CA MET A 1 -34.21 -58.65 33.03
C MET A 1 -33.71 -57.45 33.82
N LYS A 2 -32.71 -57.72 34.65
CA LYS A 2 -32.08 -56.90 35.71
C LYS A 2 -31.82 -55.41 35.39
N LYS A 3 -32.12 -54.58 36.40
CA LYS A 3 -31.29 -53.51 37.04
C LYS A 3 -30.88 -52.29 36.18
N LEU A 4 -30.69 -51.06 36.66
CA LEU A 4 -30.83 -50.27 37.90
C LEU A 4 -30.67 -48.80 37.38
N LEU A 5 -31.50 -47.82 37.76
CA LEU A 5 -31.20 -46.76 38.75
C LEU A 5 -29.93 -45.94 38.42
N THR A 6 -29.86 -44.60 38.40
CA THR A 6 -30.32 -43.57 39.37
C THR A 6 -29.90 -42.20 38.75
N THR A 7 -30.80 -41.24 38.46
CA THR A 7 -31.09 -39.99 39.23
C THR A 7 -30.12 -38.82 38.90
N LEU A 8 -30.57 -37.60 38.51
CA LEU A 8 -31.12 -36.57 39.41
C LEU A 8 -31.81 -35.41 38.65
N LEU A 9 -33.11 -35.26 38.93
CA LEU A 9 -33.92 -34.04 39.15
C LEU A 9 -33.24 -32.66 38.99
N ALA A 10 -33.79 -31.79 38.12
CA ALA A 10 -34.74 -30.69 38.44
C ALA A 10 -34.04 -29.40 38.94
N THR A 11 -34.24 -28.23 38.34
CA THR A 11 -35.42 -27.38 38.61
C THR A 11 -35.63 -26.34 37.50
N LEU A 12 -36.89 -26.12 37.13
CA LEU A 12 -37.42 -25.04 36.28
C LEU A 12 -37.31 -23.66 36.95
N ALA A 13 -37.18 -22.61 36.12
CA ALA A 13 -37.99 -21.40 36.26
C ALA A 13 -38.25 -20.78 34.87
N LEU A 14 -39.51 -20.82 34.43
CA LEU A 14 -40.13 -19.89 33.46
C LEU A 14 -40.18 -18.50 34.13
N THR A 15 -40.17 -17.34 33.48
CA THR A 15 -41.15 -16.69 32.57
C THR A 15 -40.60 -15.25 32.41
N ALA A 16 -40.82 -14.39 31.40
CA ALA A 16 -41.87 -14.24 30.41
C ALA A 16 -41.38 -13.32 29.27
N CYS A 17 -42.15 -13.37 28.17
CA CYS A 17 -42.12 -12.49 26.99
C CYS A 17 -42.06 -10.99 27.30
N ASN A 18 -41.45 -10.24 26.38
CA ASN A 18 -42.22 -9.17 25.74
C ASN A 18 -41.94 -9.10 24.24
N SER A 19 -43.04 -9.12 23.50
CA SER A 19 -43.16 -9.09 22.05
C SER A 19 -43.13 -7.67 21.52
N GLY A 20 -42.45 -7.48 20.39
CA GLY A 20 -42.56 -6.26 19.57
C GLY A 20 -42.09 -6.55 18.14
N ALA A 21 -43.01 -7.09 17.33
CA ALA A 21 -42.94 -7.02 15.87
C ALA A 21 -42.80 -5.56 15.43
N GLY A 22 -42.14 -5.17 14.35
CA GLY A 22 -41.52 -5.87 13.25
C GLY A 22 -41.38 -4.82 12.14
N TYR A 23 -40.28 -4.81 11.40
CA TYR A 23 -40.28 -4.34 10.02
C TYR A 23 -39.21 -5.13 9.29
N ASN A 24 -39.70 -6.03 8.45
CA ASN A 24 -38.94 -6.92 7.61
C ASN A 24 -38.85 -6.22 6.24
N HIS A 25 -37.65 -5.82 5.82
CA HIS A 25 -37.39 -5.62 4.41
C HIS A 25 -36.18 -6.46 4.02
N ASN A 26 -36.49 -7.47 3.21
CA ASN A 26 -35.58 -8.47 2.71
C ASN A 26 -34.68 -7.85 1.62
N GLN A 27 -33.37 -7.97 1.85
CA GLN A 27 -32.29 -8.38 0.94
C GLN A 27 -32.28 -7.88 -0.52
N ASN A 28 -31.16 -7.22 -0.86
CA ASN A 28 -30.17 -7.72 -1.84
C ASN A 28 -28.85 -6.93 -1.69
N ASN A 29 -27.95 -7.40 -0.83
CA ASN A 29 -26.54 -6.99 -0.81
C ASN A 29 -25.70 -8.27 -1.08
N PRO A 30 -24.92 -8.35 -2.17
CA PRO A 30 -24.13 -9.54 -2.51
C PRO A 30 -22.77 -9.60 -1.79
N GLN A 31 -22.61 -8.96 -0.64
CA GLN A 31 -21.39 -9.07 0.19
C GLN A 31 -21.65 -10.03 1.35
N GLY A 32 -21.18 -11.27 1.21
CA GLY A 32 -21.32 -12.36 2.19
C GLY A 32 -20.48 -12.18 3.46
N ASN A 33 -20.65 -11.08 4.19
CA ASN A 33 -20.05 -10.91 5.51
C ASN A 33 -21.07 -11.24 6.61
N ASN A 34 -21.14 -12.52 6.99
CA ASN A 34 -21.82 -12.94 8.21
C ASN A 34 -20.95 -12.59 9.43
N TYR A 35 -21.05 -11.36 9.94
CA TYR A 35 -20.51 -11.03 11.26
C TYR A 35 -21.45 -11.59 12.34
N SER A 36 -21.08 -12.73 12.92
CA SER A 36 -21.68 -13.21 14.15
C SER A 36 -21.22 -12.34 15.32
N VAL A 37 -22.15 -11.85 16.12
CA VAL A 37 -21.89 -11.08 17.34
C VAL A 37 -21.19 -12.00 18.35
N VAL A 38 -19.86 -11.94 18.42
CA VAL A 38 -19.08 -12.67 19.42
C VAL A 38 -19.11 -11.90 20.72
N ALA A 39 -19.64 -12.54 21.77
CA ALA A 39 -19.65 -12.01 23.13
C ALA A 39 -18.21 -11.72 23.61
N ALA A 40 -18.02 -10.54 24.21
CA ALA A 40 -16.76 -10.06 24.75
C ALA A 40 -16.07 -11.13 25.63
N LYS A 41 -14.89 -11.58 25.21
CA LYS A 41 -13.97 -12.35 26.05
C LYS A 41 -13.19 -11.39 26.94
N SER A 42 -13.06 -11.74 28.21
CA SER A 42 -12.31 -10.99 29.23
C SER A 42 -10.86 -10.76 28.81
N ALA A 43 -10.40 -9.51 28.87
CA ALA A 43 -9.02 -9.12 28.61
C ALA A 43 -8.05 -9.81 29.57
N VAL A 44 -7.02 -10.47 29.03
CA VAL A 44 -5.84 -10.91 29.79
C VAL A 44 -4.86 -9.74 29.81
N ALA A 45 -4.59 -9.19 30.99
CA ALA A 45 -3.57 -8.15 31.15
C ALA A 45 -2.19 -8.72 30.85
N MET A 46 -1.51 -8.21 29.82
CA MET A 46 -0.08 -8.46 29.60
C MET A 46 0.75 -7.31 30.16
N THR A 47 1.69 -7.67 31.02
CA THR A 47 2.64 -6.79 31.68
C THR A 47 3.61 -6.16 30.67
N GLY A 48 3.58 -4.82 30.57
CA GLY A 48 4.47 -4.05 29.69
C GLY A 48 5.94 -4.17 30.08
N ALA A 49 6.72 -4.82 29.24
CA ALA A 49 8.11 -4.42 29.06
C ALA A 49 8.11 -3.12 28.24
N ASN A 50 9.02 -2.20 28.52
CA ASN A 50 9.30 -1.09 27.60
C ASN A 50 9.88 -1.70 26.32
N VAL A 51 9.03 -2.01 25.35
CA VAL A 51 9.45 -2.55 24.07
C VAL A 51 9.75 -1.35 23.18
N SER A 52 11.01 -1.17 22.81
CA SER A 52 11.45 -0.17 21.85
C SER A 52 11.71 -0.81 20.50
N SER A 53 11.42 -0.08 19.42
CA SER A 53 11.80 -0.49 18.07
C SER A 53 13.30 -0.79 17.98
N SER A 54 13.66 -1.89 17.34
CA SER A 54 15.05 -2.32 17.16
C SER A 54 15.18 -3.33 16.03
N GLY A 55 16.41 -3.57 15.59
CA GLY A 55 16.73 -4.53 14.52
C GLY A 55 17.38 -3.85 13.34
N ASN A 56 17.73 -4.63 12.33
CA ASN A 56 18.35 -4.15 11.10
C ASN A 56 17.52 -4.64 9.92
N VAL A 57 17.31 -3.77 8.94
CA VAL A 57 16.68 -4.13 7.66
C VAL A 57 17.64 -3.83 6.53
N ALA A 58 17.80 -4.78 5.62
CA ALA A 58 18.54 -4.62 4.38
C ALA A 58 17.66 -3.97 3.29
N TYR A 59 18.28 -3.07 2.53
CA TYR A 59 17.66 -2.46 1.35
C TYR A 59 18.71 -2.24 0.25
N GLN A 60 18.25 -1.95 -0.98
CA GLN A 60 19.10 -1.85 -2.17
C GLN A 60 20.01 -3.09 -2.37
N TYR A 61 19.42 -4.28 -2.20
CA TYR A 61 20.16 -5.53 -2.26
C TYR A 61 20.67 -5.82 -3.68
N ASN A 62 21.99 -5.90 -3.83
CA ASN A 62 22.64 -6.36 -5.06
C ASN A 62 22.88 -7.87 -5.00
N TYR A 63 22.10 -8.62 -5.77
CA TYR A 63 22.14 -10.09 -5.81
C TYR A 63 23.38 -10.69 -6.45
N ASP A 64 24.13 -9.93 -7.26
CA ASP A 64 25.35 -10.44 -7.89
C ASP A 64 26.57 -10.25 -6.99
N GLY A 65 26.58 -9.17 -6.20
CA GLY A 65 27.64 -8.85 -5.24
C GLY A 65 27.37 -9.33 -3.81
N ASN A 66 26.12 -9.71 -3.49
CA ASN A 66 25.63 -9.92 -2.13
C ASN A 66 25.93 -8.73 -1.20
N THR A 67 25.75 -7.52 -1.72
CA THR A 67 25.94 -6.26 -0.99
C THR A 67 24.62 -5.55 -0.81
N TYR A 68 24.45 -4.84 0.31
CA TYR A 68 23.22 -4.12 0.62
C TYR A 68 23.51 -2.94 1.55
N ALA A 69 22.58 -1.99 1.60
CA ALA A 69 22.55 -0.96 2.62
C ALA A 69 21.72 -1.45 3.81
N THR A 70 21.99 -0.92 5.01
CA THR A 70 21.32 -1.35 6.24
C THR A 70 20.67 -0.15 6.93
N LEU A 71 19.41 -0.31 7.32
CA LEU A 71 18.71 0.61 8.20
C LEU A 71 18.66 0.00 9.60
N THR A 72 19.29 0.67 10.58
CA THR A 72 19.18 0.28 11.99
C THR A 72 17.91 0.88 12.57
N LEU A 73 16.91 0.04 12.82
CA LEU A 73 15.63 0.47 13.36
C LEU A 73 15.76 0.92 14.82
N SER A 74 14.98 1.94 15.15
CA SER A 74 14.84 2.52 16.48
C SER A 74 13.54 3.33 16.50
N THR A 75 13.15 3.82 17.68
CA THR A 75 11.96 4.69 17.82
C THR A 75 12.01 5.96 16.97
N ASN A 76 13.15 6.27 16.37
CA ASN A 76 13.30 7.35 15.40
C ASN A 76 12.55 7.09 14.09
N TYR A 77 12.23 5.84 13.74
CA TYR A 77 11.62 5.49 12.46
C TYR A 77 10.14 5.13 12.56
N ASP A 78 9.61 4.89 13.77
CA ASP A 78 8.24 4.40 13.97
C ASP A 78 7.21 5.29 13.27
N ASP A 79 7.39 6.62 13.32
CA ASP A 79 6.45 7.56 12.70
C ASP A 79 6.49 7.52 11.17
N LEU A 80 7.67 7.37 10.59
CA LEU A 80 7.90 7.22 9.16
C LEU A 80 7.36 5.88 8.67
N ILE A 81 7.59 4.79 9.41
CA ILE A 81 7.05 3.45 9.12
C ILE A 81 5.52 3.50 9.14
N VAL A 82 4.93 4.01 10.22
CA VAL A 82 3.46 4.14 10.31
C VAL A 82 2.90 4.97 9.17
N SER A 83 3.55 6.08 8.81
CA SER A 83 3.09 6.94 7.71
C SER A 83 3.13 6.25 6.36
N ASN A 84 4.14 5.40 6.13
CA ASN A 84 4.23 4.60 4.91
C ASN A 84 3.19 3.47 4.88
N TYR A 85 2.93 2.79 6.00
CA TYR A 85 1.90 1.75 6.07
C TYR A 85 0.49 2.32 5.91
N ILE A 86 0.20 3.53 6.42
CA ILE A 86 -1.05 4.24 6.14
C ILE A 86 -1.19 4.52 4.64
N ALA A 87 -0.12 4.97 3.98
CA ALA A 87 -0.14 5.19 2.54
C ALA A 87 -0.29 3.88 1.74
N GLY A 88 0.36 2.80 2.16
CA GLY A 88 0.15 1.47 1.56
C GLY A 88 -1.27 0.94 1.76
N ALA A 89 -1.90 1.22 2.91
CA ALA A 89 -3.31 0.93 3.14
C ALA A 89 -4.22 1.78 2.23
N MET A 90 -3.87 3.06 1.99
CA MET A 90 -4.54 3.90 1.01
C MET A 90 -4.39 3.35 -0.41
N LEU A 91 -3.20 2.88 -0.81
CA LEU A 91 -3.02 2.18 -2.10
C LEU A 91 -3.95 0.97 -2.21
N GLY A 92 -3.99 0.11 -1.17
CA GLY A 92 -4.90 -1.03 -1.14
C GLY A 92 -6.38 -0.63 -1.21
N HIS A 93 -6.76 0.49 -0.60
CA HIS A 93 -8.10 1.06 -0.72
C HIS A 93 -8.43 1.50 -2.14
N LEU A 94 -7.57 2.31 -2.77
CA LEU A 94 -7.71 2.77 -4.15
C LEU A 94 -7.80 1.62 -5.15
N VAL A 95 -6.94 0.60 -4.99
CA VAL A 95 -6.97 -0.61 -5.81
C VAL A 95 -8.29 -1.37 -5.69
N ARG A 96 -8.85 -1.50 -4.48
CA ARG A 96 -10.14 -2.18 -4.27
C ARG A 96 -11.34 -1.37 -4.76
N LEU A 97 -11.26 -0.04 -4.76
CA LEU A 97 -12.25 0.82 -5.40
C LEU A 97 -12.25 0.62 -6.92
N HIS A 98 -11.05 0.55 -7.52
CA HIS A 98 -10.86 0.37 -8.96
C HIS A 98 -11.20 -1.05 -9.44
N ILE A 99 -10.81 -2.08 -8.67
CA ILE A 99 -11.01 -3.50 -8.97
C ILE A 99 -11.77 -4.16 -7.81
N PRO A 100 -13.11 -4.05 -7.78
CA PRO A 100 -13.91 -4.60 -6.69
C PRO A 100 -13.68 -6.11 -6.49
N GLY A 101 -13.47 -6.52 -5.24
CA GLY A 101 -13.28 -7.93 -4.89
C GLY A 101 -11.88 -8.51 -5.14
N ILE A 102 -10.91 -7.70 -5.57
CA ILE A 102 -9.52 -8.14 -5.70
C ILE A 102 -8.95 -8.55 -4.33
N ALA A 103 -8.33 -9.73 -4.25
CA ALA A 103 -7.55 -10.10 -3.08
C ALA A 103 -6.21 -9.33 -3.10
N ILE A 104 -5.79 -8.85 -1.93
CA ILE A 104 -4.47 -8.24 -1.76
C ILE A 104 -3.73 -8.93 -0.62
N ASN A 105 -2.44 -9.19 -0.80
CA ASN A 105 -1.58 -9.50 0.33
C ASN A 105 -1.24 -8.17 1.04
N ARG A 106 -1.84 -7.96 2.22
CA ARG A 106 -1.65 -6.72 2.99
C ARG A 106 -0.27 -6.58 3.58
N ASP A 107 0.41 -7.68 3.92
CA ASP A 107 1.78 -7.65 4.42
C ASP A 107 2.70 -6.99 3.39
N HIS A 108 2.59 -7.40 2.12
CA HIS A 108 3.42 -6.89 1.03
C HIS A 108 2.92 -5.56 0.46
N LEU A 109 1.63 -5.42 0.19
CA LEU A 109 1.13 -4.18 -0.41
C LEU A 109 1.23 -2.99 0.55
N TYR A 110 0.96 -3.17 1.85
CA TYR A 110 0.96 -2.04 2.80
C TYR A 110 2.39 -1.63 3.16
N GLY A 111 3.33 -2.58 3.18
CA GLY A 111 4.75 -2.30 3.39
C GLY A 111 5.47 -1.73 2.16
N SER A 112 4.88 -1.82 0.96
CA SER A 112 5.55 -1.47 -0.30
C SER A 112 6.05 -0.02 -0.34
N ILE A 113 5.29 0.93 0.19
CA ILE A 113 5.68 2.35 0.16
C ILE A 113 6.94 2.59 1.01
N PHE A 114 7.07 1.93 2.16
CA PHE A 114 8.27 2.04 3.00
C PHE A 114 9.49 1.40 2.33
N ALA A 115 9.33 0.20 1.78
CA ALA A 115 10.41 -0.46 1.06
C ALA A 115 10.86 0.34 -0.17
N HIS A 116 9.91 0.99 -0.83
CA HIS A 116 10.18 1.87 -1.96
C HIS A 116 10.96 3.13 -1.54
N LEU A 117 10.61 3.77 -0.42
CA LEU A 117 11.41 4.86 0.16
C LEU A 117 12.87 4.44 0.35
N LEU A 118 13.10 3.28 0.97
CA LEU A 118 14.46 2.80 1.22
C LEU A 118 15.20 2.50 -0.08
N GLN A 119 14.50 1.97 -1.08
CA GLN A 119 15.11 1.66 -2.36
C GLN A 119 15.52 2.92 -3.14
N GLU A 120 14.73 3.99 -3.09
CA GLU A 120 14.99 5.23 -3.84
C GLU A 120 15.84 6.25 -3.07
N ASN A 121 15.76 6.27 -1.74
CA ASN A 121 16.50 7.22 -0.92
C ASN A 121 17.57 6.56 -0.02
N ILE A 122 18.82 6.66 -0.49
CA ILE A 122 20.02 6.24 0.25
C ILE A 122 20.24 6.98 1.58
N ASN A 123 19.68 8.18 1.74
CA ASN A 123 19.86 9.02 2.92
C ASN A 123 18.75 8.81 3.96
N THR A 124 17.85 7.83 3.77
CA THR A 124 16.77 7.56 4.74
C THR A 124 17.33 7.25 6.14
N ALA A 125 18.54 6.70 6.24
CA ALA A 125 19.22 6.44 7.51
C ALA A 125 19.57 7.70 8.32
N ASP A 126 19.52 8.89 7.71
CA ASP A 126 19.75 10.19 8.35
C ASP A 126 18.46 10.87 8.83
N TYR A 127 17.30 10.22 8.62
CA TYR A 127 16.00 10.73 9.04
C TYR A 127 15.98 11.04 10.55
N GLN A 128 15.21 12.04 10.95
CA GLN A 128 15.00 12.42 12.34
C GLN A 128 13.51 12.58 12.61
N SER A 129 12.96 11.84 13.56
CA SER A 129 11.52 11.88 13.89
C SER A 129 11.01 13.26 14.33
N THR A 130 11.91 14.13 14.81
CA THR A 130 11.59 15.52 15.16
C THR A 130 11.31 16.41 13.95
N ASN A 131 11.69 15.98 12.74
CA ASN A 131 11.50 16.72 11.51
C ASN A 131 10.26 16.22 10.76
N GLN A 132 9.58 17.13 10.06
CA GLN A 132 8.54 16.74 9.10
C GLN A 132 9.12 16.33 7.75
N GLN A 133 10.34 16.76 7.44
CA GLN A 133 11.01 16.40 6.21
C GLN A 133 11.68 15.03 6.36
N ILE A 134 11.54 14.17 5.36
CA ILE A 134 12.18 12.86 5.30
C ILE A 134 13.69 13.07 5.15
N GLU A 135 14.10 13.95 4.23
CA GLU A 135 15.49 14.32 4.04
C GLU A 135 15.75 15.78 4.45
N ALA A 136 16.68 15.99 5.36
CA ALA A 136 17.00 17.33 5.87
C ALA A 136 17.70 18.22 4.82
N ASN A 137 18.43 17.61 3.86
CA ASN A 137 19.19 18.31 2.83
C ASN A 137 18.84 17.79 1.43
N PRO A 138 17.59 17.94 0.96
CA PRO A 138 17.07 17.21 -0.18
C PRO A 138 17.48 17.83 -1.53
N GLY A 139 18.52 18.67 -1.59
CA GLY A 139 18.77 19.60 -2.70
C GLY A 139 18.77 18.94 -4.08
N HIS A 140 19.32 17.73 -4.20
CA HIS A 140 19.37 16.97 -5.46
C HIS A 140 18.08 16.18 -5.77
N LEU A 141 17.24 15.92 -4.76
CA LEU A 141 15.95 15.21 -4.90
C LEU A 141 14.79 16.17 -5.19
N MET A 142 15.01 17.47 -5.00
CA MET A 142 14.00 18.52 -5.19
C MET A 142 14.27 19.40 -6.41
N ASP A 143 15.31 19.07 -7.19
CA ASP A 143 15.62 19.76 -8.44
C ASP A 143 14.51 19.57 -9.49
N PRO A 144 14.41 20.42 -10.51
CA PRO A 144 13.40 20.26 -11.54
C PRO A 144 13.40 18.88 -12.20
N GLY A 145 12.22 18.28 -12.31
CA GLY A 145 12.04 16.92 -12.83
C GLY A 145 12.45 15.80 -11.86
N GLN A 146 12.91 16.13 -10.65
CA GLN A 146 13.14 15.15 -9.58
C GLN A 146 11.84 14.90 -8.82
N GLY A 147 11.70 13.70 -8.26
CA GLY A 147 10.46 13.22 -7.66
C GLY A 147 10.51 13.07 -6.13
N GLY A 148 11.41 13.78 -5.46
CA GLY A 148 11.61 13.69 -4.02
C GLY A 148 12.25 12.36 -3.56
N PRO A 149 12.21 12.06 -2.25
CA PRO A 149 12.73 10.82 -1.67
C PRO A 149 12.16 9.52 -2.25
N TYR A 150 10.97 9.58 -2.86
CA TYR A 150 10.35 8.42 -3.52
C TYR A 150 10.62 8.39 -5.02
N GLN A 151 11.38 9.34 -5.59
CA GLN A 151 11.70 9.39 -7.03
C GLN A 151 10.45 9.29 -7.93
N LEU A 152 9.39 10.02 -7.57
CA LEU A 152 8.16 10.20 -8.35
C LEU A 152 8.44 10.91 -9.68
N ASN A 153 9.08 10.23 -10.62
CA ASN A 153 9.42 10.80 -11.91
C ASN A 153 8.14 11.22 -12.65
N SER A 154 8.12 12.42 -13.22
CA SER A 154 6.94 12.92 -13.94
C SER A 154 5.70 13.10 -13.05
N TRP A 155 5.89 13.40 -11.76
CA TRP A 155 4.80 13.77 -10.83
C TRP A 155 3.92 14.90 -11.36
N ASP A 156 4.46 15.74 -12.23
CA ASP A 156 3.82 16.87 -12.90
C ASP A 156 2.95 16.43 -14.10
N GLN A 157 3.41 15.46 -14.90
CA GLN A 157 2.85 15.16 -16.23
C GLN A 157 1.45 14.56 -16.22
N ALA A 158 0.47 15.25 -16.79
CA ALA A 158 -0.88 14.79 -17.04
C ALA A 158 -1.08 14.19 -18.43
N ASN A 159 -2.25 13.58 -18.53
CA ASN A 159 -2.73 12.85 -19.67
C ASN A 159 -3.40 13.81 -20.69
N TYR A 160 -2.61 14.68 -21.33
CA TYR A 160 -3.14 15.55 -22.39
C TYR A 160 -2.79 15.01 -23.79
N ALA A 161 -3.81 14.47 -24.46
CA ALA A 161 -3.77 14.08 -25.88
C ALA A 161 -3.75 15.29 -26.85
N ILE A 162 -2.94 16.32 -26.59
CA ILE A 162 -2.94 17.52 -27.47
C ILE A 162 -1.80 17.48 -28.50
N TRP A 163 -0.73 16.70 -28.31
CA TRP A 163 0.39 16.72 -29.30
C TRP A 163 1.06 15.38 -29.62
N TYR A 164 0.80 14.31 -28.88
CA TYR A 164 1.34 12.97 -29.18
C TYR A 164 0.32 11.88 -28.85
N PRO A 165 -0.22 11.13 -29.84
CA PRO A 165 -1.30 10.16 -29.62
C PRO A 165 -0.89 8.88 -28.85
N GLN A 166 0.29 8.83 -28.21
CA GLN A 166 0.84 7.57 -27.67
C GLN A 166 1.43 7.64 -26.26
N LYS A 167 1.33 8.76 -25.52
CA LYS A 167 1.73 8.79 -24.10
C LYS A 167 0.65 9.43 -23.26
N LEU A 168 -0.15 8.57 -22.63
CA LEU A 168 -1.16 8.93 -21.65
C LEU A 168 -0.57 8.54 -20.29
N SER A 169 0.05 9.48 -19.58
CA SER A 169 0.48 9.29 -18.19
C SER A 169 -0.35 10.22 -17.33
N PHE A 170 -0.92 9.70 -16.24
CA PHE A 170 -1.61 10.54 -15.27
C PHE A 170 -0.56 11.11 -14.30
N GLY A 171 -0.64 12.41 -14.06
CA GLY A 171 0.20 13.13 -13.11
C GLY A 171 -0.52 13.29 -11.78
N LEU A 172 0.22 13.40 -10.69
CA LEU A 172 -0.34 13.50 -9.34
C LEU A 172 -1.24 14.74 -9.17
N VAL A 173 -0.99 15.81 -9.93
CA VAL A 173 -1.79 17.04 -9.96
C VAL A 173 -3.27 16.81 -10.34
N ASN A 174 -3.56 15.70 -11.04
CA ASN A 174 -4.92 15.40 -11.49
C ASN A 174 -5.80 14.87 -10.37
N LEU A 175 -5.22 14.33 -9.31
CA LEU A 175 -5.94 13.74 -8.20
C LEU A 175 -6.42 14.83 -7.26
N VAL A 176 -7.74 14.88 -7.08
CA VAL A 176 -8.39 15.79 -6.13
C VAL A 176 -7.74 15.67 -4.75
N ALA A 177 -7.44 14.43 -4.35
CA ALA A 177 -6.81 14.10 -3.08
C ALA A 177 -5.47 14.81 -2.86
N LEU A 178 -4.68 15.05 -3.93
CA LEU A 178 -3.31 15.56 -3.81
C LEU A 178 -3.15 17.05 -4.14
N GLN A 179 -4.15 17.68 -4.78
CA GLN A 179 -3.98 19.03 -5.36
C GLN A 179 -3.44 20.08 -4.39
N LYS A 180 -3.94 20.12 -3.15
CA LYS A 180 -3.46 21.10 -2.16
C LYS A 180 -2.00 20.85 -1.78
N GLY A 181 -1.58 19.60 -1.70
CA GLY A 181 -0.19 19.24 -1.43
C GLY A 181 0.73 19.51 -2.62
N MET A 182 0.22 19.53 -3.84
CA MET A 182 0.96 19.89 -5.07
C MET A 182 1.15 21.41 -5.26
N SER A 183 0.47 22.26 -4.47
CA SER A 183 0.57 23.72 -4.57
C SER A 183 2.04 24.23 -4.60
N PRO A 184 2.38 25.23 -5.44
CA PRO A 184 1.48 26.04 -6.25
C PRO A 184 1.05 25.40 -7.58
N PHE A 185 1.44 24.14 -7.84
CA PHE A 185 1.15 23.48 -9.10
C PHE A 185 -0.33 23.10 -9.21
N THR A 186 -0.94 23.46 -10.34
CA THR A 186 -2.36 23.24 -10.66
C THR A 186 -2.53 22.43 -11.94
N ALA A 187 -3.73 21.90 -12.18
CA ALA A 187 -4.04 21.20 -13.42
C ALA A 187 -3.90 22.14 -14.66
N GLU A 188 -4.10 23.45 -14.47
CA GLU A 188 -3.87 24.47 -15.49
C GLU A 188 -2.38 24.68 -15.81
N ASP A 189 -1.51 24.66 -14.80
CA ASP A 189 -0.05 24.76 -15.01
C ASP A 189 0.46 23.60 -15.87
N GLU A 190 -0.12 22.42 -15.68
CA GLU A 190 0.18 21.21 -16.45
C GLU A 190 -0.29 21.29 -17.91
N ALA A 191 -1.51 21.79 -18.16
CA ALA A 191 -2.05 21.92 -19.53
C ALA A 191 -1.21 22.83 -20.44
N THR A 192 -0.32 23.65 -19.88
CA THR A 192 0.45 24.65 -20.63
C THR A 192 1.91 24.29 -20.86
N GLN A 193 2.45 23.18 -20.30
CA GLN A 193 3.91 22.97 -20.27
C GLN A 193 4.39 21.53 -20.44
N SER A 194 5.57 21.38 -21.04
CA SER A 194 6.29 20.11 -21.19
C SER A 194 7.74 20.26 -20.71
N GLY A 195 8.22 19.29 -19.92
CA GLY A 195 9.66 18.98 -19.83
C GLY A 195 10.36 19.23 -18.49
N GLY A 196 9.73 18.98 -17.34
CA GLY A 196 10.43 18.96 -16.04
C GLY A 196 11.01 20.32 -15.63
N LYS A 197 10.31 21.41 -15.97
CA LYS A 197 10.75 22.78 -15.71
C LYS A 197 10.45 23.27 -14.30
N PHE A 198 9.57 22.58 -13.59
CA PHE A 198 9.15 22.95 -12.24
C PHE A 198 9.99 22.23 -11.21
N ALA A 199 10.42 22.97 -10.20
CA ALA A 199 11.01 22.41 -9.00
C ALA A 199 10.01 21.45 -8.34
N THR A 200 10.53 20.36 -7.77
CA THR A 200 9.74 19.40 -7.01
C THR A 200 9.03 20.12 -5.85
N PRO A 201 7.71 19.93 -5.65
CA PRO A 201 7.00 20.52 -4.53
C PRO A 201 7.62 20.06 -3.21
N ASP A 202 7.91 21.00 -2.29
CA ASP A 202 8.51 20.70 -0.98
C ASP A 202 7.75 19.62 -0.20
N ASN A 203 6.42 19.55 -0.38
CA ASN A 203 5.59 18.53 0.26
C ASN A 203 5.94 17.10 -0.18
N LEU A 204 6.56 16.89 -1.34
CA LEU A 204 7.07 15.58 -1.76
C LEU A 204 8.27 15.10 -0.92
N ASN A 205 8.83 15.93 -0.03
CA ASN A 205 9.77 15.52 1.00
C ASN A 205 9.13 15.47 2.42
N ASN A 206 7.85 15.80 2.56
CA ASN A 206 7.17 15.76 3.85
C ASN A 206 6.74 14.32 4.21
N LYS A 207 7.09 13.84 5.40
CA LYS A 207 6.80 12.48 5.88
C LYS A 207 5.32 12.12 5.91
N TYR A 208 4.43 13.12 5.95
CA TYR A 208 2.98 12.91 5.94
C TYR A 208 2.42 12.87 4.51
N PHE A 209 2.84 13.78 3.64
CA PHE A 209 2.28 13.88 2.28
C PHE A 209 2.97 12.96 1.27
N ALA A 210 4.31 12.91 1.29
CA ALA A 210 5.10 12.17 0.30
C ALA A 210 4.75 10.67 0.19
N PRO A 211 4.53 9.92 1.29
CA PRO A 211 4.12 8.52 1.16
C PRO A 211 2.75 8.38 0.49
N LEU A 212 1.79 9.29 0.75
CA LEU A 212 0.49 9.28 0.08
C LEU A 212 0.66 9.55 -1.42
N ALA A 213 1.47 10.55 -1.79
CA ALA A 213 1.79 10.82 -3.19
C ALA A 213 2.36 9.58 -3.90
N ALA A 214 3.26 8.83 -3.23
CA ALA A 214 3.78 7.57 -3.77
C ALA A 214 2.70 6.48 -3.91
N ALA A 215 1.81 6.32 -2.95
CA ALA A 215 0.67 5.41 -3.06
C ALA A 215 -0.23 5.74 -4.25
N PHE A 216 -0.54 7.02 -4.45
CA PHE A 216 -1.30 7.49 -5.60
C PHE A 216 -0.55 7.33 -6.93
N TRP A 217 0.78 7.36 -6.93
CA TRP A 217 1.58 7.07 -8.11
C TRP A 217 1.53 5.59 -8.48
N HIS A 218 1.63 4.68 -7.51
CA HIS A 218 1.37 3.24 -7.74
C HIS A 218 -0.03 3.01 -8.31
N TYR A 219 -1.05 3.68 -7.75
CA TYR A 219 -2.41 3.60 -8.25
C TYR A 219 -2.53 4.08 -9.70
N GLN A 220 -1.89 5.19 -10.06
CA GLN A 220 -1.87 5.67 -11.45
C GLN A 220 -1.15 4.69 -12.39
N ASN A 221 -0.05 4.08 -11.94
CA ASN A 221 0.63 3.07 -12.75
C ASN A 221 -0.26 1.85 -13.04
N LEU A 222 -1.14 1.44 -12.12
CA LEU A 222 -2.12 0.38 -12.40
C LEU A 222 -2.97 0.70 -13.64
N THR A 223 -3.49 1.93 -13.73
CA THR A 223 -4.30 2.35 -14.90
C THR A 223 -3.49 2.36 -16.20
N ALA A 224 -2.20 2.70 -16.13
CA ALA A 224 -1.30 2.64 -17.28
C ALA A 224 -1.02 1.18 -17.69
N ILE A 225 -0.83 0.28 -16.71
CA ILE A 225 -0.63 -1.15 -16.95
C ILE A 225 -1.84 -1.73 -17.67
N GLU A 226 -3.05 -1.54 -17.15
CA GLU A 226 -4.30 -2.05 -17.74
C GLU A 226 -4.49 -1.59 -19.18
N LYS A 227 -4.12 -0.34 -19.47
CA LYS A 227 -4.20 0.23 -20.82
C LYS A 227 -3.21 -0.41 -21.78
N ASP A 228 -1.95 -0.59 -21.34
CA ASP A 228 -0.89 -1.13 -22.18
C ASP A 228 -0.96 -2.66 -22.31
N ASN A 229 -1.66 -3.33 -21.38
CA ASN A 229 -1.79 -4.78 -21.24
C ASN A 229 -3.27 -5.22 -21.17
N PRO A 230 -4.10 -4.87 -22.16
CA PRO A 230 -5.55 -5.07 -22.09
C PRO A 230 -5.96 -6.54 -22.28
N ALA A 231 -7.24 -6.82 -22.03
CA ALA A 231 -7.85 -8.14 -22.22
C ALA A 231 -7.55 -8.75 -23.60
N GLY A 232 -7.09 -10.01 -23.61
CA GLY A 232 -6.74 -10.76 -24.81
C GLY A 232 -5.37 -10.43 -25.42
N SER A 233 -4.58 -9.55 -24.80
CA SER A 233 -3.18 -9.35 -25.18
C SER A 233 -2.28 -10.50 -24.69
N THR A 234 -1.01 -10.52 -25.09
CA THR A 234 -0.04 -11.53 -24.64
C THR A 234 0.13 -11.49 -23.11
N PHE A 235 0.10 -10.29 -22.54
CA PHE A 235 0.17 -10.02 -21.12
C PHE A 235 -1.15 -9.37 -20.72
N ASP A 236 -2.13 -10.19 -20.36
CA ASP A 236 -3.50 -9.80 -20.07
C ASP A 236 -3.65 -9.48 -18.58
N MET A 237 -3.60 -8.17 -18.25
CA MET A 237 -3.79 -7.70 -16.88
C MET A 237 -5.19 -8.06 -16.36
N THR A 238 -6.24 -7.98 -17.20
CA THR A 238 -7.62 -8.36 -16.81
C THR A 238 -7.72 -9.84 -16.40
N ALA A 239 -6.99 -10.73 -17.07
CA ALA A 239 -6.92 -12.14 -16.70
C ALA A 239 -6.18 -12.34 -15.36
N CYS A 240 -5.10 -11.59 -15.12
CA CYS A 240 -4.42 -11.55 -13.82
C CYS A 240 -5.37 -11.10 -12.69
N GLU A 241 -6.07 -9.97 -12.89
CA GLU A 241 -7.02 -9.43 -11.91
C GLU A 241 -8.12 -10.42 -11.56
N LYS A 242 -8.69 -11.09 -12.58
CA LYS A 242 -9.70 -12.12 -12.39
C LYS A 242 -9.20 -13.28 -11.53
N ASN A 243 -7.94 -13.68 -11.72
CA ASN A 243 -7.33 -14.71 -10.89
C ASN A 243 -7.19 -14.24 -9.44
N LEU A 244 -6.72 -13.00 -9.23
CA LEU A 244 -6.63 -12.41 -7.90
C LEU A 244 -8.01 -12.24 -7.22
N GLN A 245 -9.08 -12.02 -7.99
CA GLN A 245 -10.47 -11.96 -7.48
C GLN A 245 -11.08 -13.33 -7.16
N SER A 246 -10.52 -14.42 -7.71
CA SER A 246 -11.13 -15.76 -7.60
C SER A 246 -11.15 -16.33 -6.18
N GLY A 247 -10.50 -15.67 -5.20
CA GLY A 247 -10.35 -16.12 -3.83
C GLY A 247 -9.53 -17.41 -3.69
N SER A 248 -8.93 -17.89 -4.78
CA SER A 248 -8.13 -19.13 -4.84
C SER A 248 -6.62 -18.87 -4.74
N VAL A 249 -6.20 -17.60 -4.75
CA VAL A 249 -4.80 -17.20 -4.66
C VAL A 249 -4.42 -17.12 -3.18
N SER A 250 -3.39 -17.85 -2.77
CA SER A 250 -2.84 -17.74 -1.42
C SER A 250 -2.16 -16.38 -1.23
N ASP A 251 -1.99 -15.90 0.01
CA ASP A 251 -1.26 -14.65 0.27
C ASP A 251 0.15 -14.69 -0.34
N LYS A 252 0.80 -15.86 -0.33
CA LYS A 252 2.13 -16.06 -0.91
C LYS A 252 2.14 -15.93 -2.44
N ASP A 253 1.09 -16.42 -3.10
CA ASP A 253 0.93 -16.37 -4.56
C ASP A 253 0.37 -15.03 -5.05
N ASN A 254 -0.09 -14.16 -4.15
CA ASN A 254 -0.55 -12.82 -4.49
C ASN A 254 0.66 -11.92 -4.74
N ILE A 255 0.89 -11.59 -6.02
CA ILE A 255 2.04 -10.81 -6.49
C ILE A 255 1.65 -9.42 -7.02
N LEU A 256 0.52 -8.87 -6.58
CA LEU A 256 0.05 -7.57 -7.05
C LEU A 256 1.04 -6.44 -6.72
N ASP A 257 1.61 -6.46 -5.52
CA ASP A 257 2.73 -5.57 -5.13
C ASP A 257 3.92 -5.71 -6.08
N LEU A 258 4.32 -6.91 -6.54
CA LEU A 258 5.44 -7.06 -7.47
C LEU A 258 5.13 -6.40 -8.81
N ILE A 259 3.90 -6.54 -9.31
CA ILE A 259 3.44 -5.86 -10.54
C ILE A 259 3.52 -4.34 -10.35
N LEU A 260 2.94 -3.82 -9.27
CA LEU A 260 2.91 -2.37 -8.99
C LEU A 260 4.31 -1.80 -8.71
N ASN A 261 5.14 -2.50 -7.95
CA ASN A 261 6.53 -2.10 -7.63
C ASN A 261 7.42 -2.14 -8.87
N ALA A 262 7.27 -3.14 -9.74
CA ALA A 262 7.97 -3.18 -11.01
C ALA A 262 7.55 -2.01 -11.92
N SER A 263 6.24 -1.72 -11.97
CA SER A 263 5.72 -0.65 -12.81
C SER A 263 6.18 0.73 -12.36
N TYR A 264 6.28 0.95 -11.04
CA TYR A 264 6.75 2.21 -10.47
C TYR A 264 8.14 2.58 -11.03
N ASN A 265 9.05 1.61 -11.08
CA ASN A 265 10.44 1.85 -11.48
C ASN A 265 10.70 1.68 -12.98
N SER A 266 10.06 0.71 -13.62
CA SER A 266 10.33 0.38 -15.01
C SER A 266 9.33 0.98 -16.01
N GLY A 267 8.21 1.54 -15.51
CA GLY A 267 7.05 1.94 -16.29
C GLY A 267 6.07 0.79 -16.53
N ALA A 268 4.92 1.09 -17.13
CA ALA A 268 3.79 0.16 -17.26
C ALA A 268 3.88 -0.87 -18.41
N ALA A 269 4.84 -0.75 -19.32
CA ALA A 269 4.91 -1.56 -20.55
C ALA A 269 6.33 -1.95 -20.95
N THR A 270 6.44 -2.88 -21.91
CA THR A 270 7.70 -3.15 -22.62
C THR A 270 8.35 -1.84 -23.07
N ARG A 271 9.55 -1.58 -22.56
CA ARG A 271 10.35 -0.44 -22.98
C ARG A 271 10.92 -0.68 -24.39
N SER A 272 11.31 0.40 -25.08
CA SER A 272 11.83 0.33 -26.46
C SER A 272 13.12 -0.51 -26.62
N ASP A 273 13.84 -0.76 -25.52
CA ASP A 273 14.99 -1.66 -25.39
C ASP A 273 14.58 -3.13 -25.19
N GLY A 274 13.28 -3.45 -25.26
CA GLY A 274 12.70 -4.78 -25.22
C GLY A 274 12.63 -5.39 -23.82
N THR A 275 12.60 -4.57 -22.77
CA THR A 275 12.60 -5.05 -21.38
C THR A 275 11.18 -5.18 -20.83
N THR A 276 10.90 -6.29 -20.14
CA THR A 276 9.51 -6.69 -19.79
C THR A 276 9.25 -7.07 -18.31
N PRO A 277 9.84 -6.41 -17.26
CA PRO A 277 9.61 -6.85 -15.87
C PRO A 277 8.13 -6.97 -15.49
N VAL A 278 7.35 -5.91 -15.70
CA VAL A 278 5.90 -5.87 -15.40
C VAL A 278 5.15 -7.02 -16.09
N GLU A 279 5.40 -7.21 -17.37
CA GLU A 279 4.74 -8.21 -18.21
C GLU A 279 5.05 -9.65 -17.76
N ALA A 280 6.26 -9.93 -17.25
CA ALA A 280 6.59 -11.24 -16.70
C ALA A 280 5.77 -11.56 -15.44
N TYR A 281 5.58 -10.58 -14.55
CA TYR A 281 4.72 -10.74 -13.37
C TYR A 281 3.24 -10.92 -13.78
N ILE A 282 2.75 -10.13 -14.76
CA ILE A 282 1.40 -10.29 -15.31
C ILE A 282 1.23 -11.68 -15.92
N GLN A 283 2.19 -12.16 -16.71
CA GLN A 283 2.16 -13.49 -17.32
C GLN A 283 2.06 -14.61 -16.27
N ALA A 284 2.80 -14.50 -15.16
CA ALA A 284 2.75 -15.47 -14.08
C ALA A 284 1.38 -15.44 -13.38
N CYS A 285 0.88 -14.25 -13.09
CA CYS A 285 -0.41 -14.02 -12.46
C CYS A 285 -1.59 -14.50 -13.32
N GLN A 286 -1.65 -14.12 -14.60
CA GLN A 286 -2.74 -14.49 -15.51
C GLN A 286 -2.85 -16.01 -15.74
N THR A 287 -1.73 -16.73 -15.61
CA THR A 287 -1.68 -18.18 -15.78
C THR A 287 -1.80 -18.97 -14.48
N ASN A 288 -1.90 -18.29 -13.32
CA ASN A 288 -1.81 -18.91 -11.99
C ASN A 288 -0.58 -19.82 -11.87
N ASN A 289 0.58 -19.35 -12.36
CA ASN A 289 1.80 -20.13 -12.34
C ASN A 289 2.50 -20.00 -10.98
N ASN A 290 1.93 -20.64 -9.95
CA ASN A 290 2.44 -20.58 -8.58
C ASN A 290 3.89 -21.08 -8.50
N GLN A 291 4.29 -22.05 -9.34
CA GLN A 291 5.67 -22.53 -9.39
C GLN A 291 6.66 -21.45 -9.85
N LEU A 292 6.31 -20.66 -10.86
CA LEU A 292 7.13 -19.53 -11.31
C LEU A 292 7.18 -18.43 -10.25
N ILE A 293 6.06 -18.16 -9.59
CA ILE A 293 5.97 -17.18 -8.51
C ILE A 293 6.93 -17.56 -7.38
N GLU A 294 6.75 -18.75 -6.81
CA GLU A 294 7.47 -19.19 -5.63
C GLU A 294 8.96 -19.48 -5.89
N ASN A 295 9.27 -20.18 -6.98
CA ASN A 295 10.64 -20.65 -7.22
C ASN A 295 11.52 -19.57 -7.86
N THR A 296 10.92 -18.52 -8.42
CA THR A 296 11.66 -17.51 -9.18
C THR A 296 11.30 -16.10 -8.78
N LEU A 297 10.05 -15.65 -8.96
CA LEU A 297 9.69 -14.24 -8.84
C LEU A 297 9.87 -13.70 -7.41
N THR A 298 9.64 -14.54 -6.40
CA THR A 298 9.85 -14.22 -4.98
C THR A 298 11.15 -14.80 -4.41
N ASN A 299 12.00 -15.42 -5.24
CA ASN A 299 13.19 -16.12 -4.77
C ASN A 299 14.40 -15.19 -4.72
N ASN A 300 14.80 -14.82 -3.50
CA ASN A 300 15.93 -13.93 -3.24
C ASN A 300 17.29 -14.62 -3.24
N THR A 301 17.34 -15.95 -3.43
CA THR A 301 18.60 -16.70 -3.54
C THR A 301 19.20 -16.69 -4.94
N LEU A 302 18.43 -16.31 -5.96
CA LEU A 302 18.89 -16.23 -7.34
C LEU A 302 19.73 -14.97 -7.56
N ASN A 303 20.90 -15.11 -8.18
CA ASN A 303 21.62 -13.96 -8.74
C ASN A 303 20.77 -13.29 -9.85
N SER A 304 21.17 -12.10 -10.31
CA SER A 304 20.38 -11.36 -11.30
C SER A 304 20.22 -12.12 -12.62
N THR A 305 21.26 -12.82 -13.06
CA THR A 305 21.24 -13.52 -14.36
C THR A 305 20.25 -14.69 -14.32
N ASP A 306 20.35 -15.54 -13.30
CA ASP A 306 19.49 -16.71 -13.13
C ASP A 306 18.04 -16.28 -12.90
N TYR A 307 17.83 -15.22 -12.11
CA TYR A 307 16.50 -14.64 -11.88
C TYR A 307 15.84 -14.21 -13.19
N LEU A 308 16.51 -13.36 -13.98
CA LEU A 308 15.94 -12.83 -15.21
C LEU A 308 15.66 -13.94 -16.23
N GLN A 309 16.59 -14.89 -16.37
CA GLN A 309 16.43 -16.04 -17.26
C GLN A 309 15.24 -16.91 -16.86
N GLN A 310 15.13 -17.28 -15.59
CA GLN A 310 14.05 -18.13 -15.10
C GLN A 310 12.69 -17.42 -15.10
N ALA A 311 12.68 -16.10 -14.84
CA ALA A 311 11.48 -15.28 -14.85
C ALA A 311 10.94 -15.06 -16.28
N GLY A 312 11.74 -15.39 -17.31
CA GLY A 312 11.41 -15.07 -18.69
C GLY A 312 11.50 -13.56 -18.98
N ILE A 313 12.18 -12.79 -18.12
CA ILE A 313 12.43 -11.37 -18.33
C ILE A 313 13.60 -11.26 -19.31
N THR A 314 13.27 -11.06 -20.58
CA THR A 314 14.26 -10.92 -21.65
C THR A 314 14.59 -9.45 -21.92
N SER A 315 15.73 -9.20 -22.56
CA SER A 315 16.07 -7.88 -23.09
C SER A 315 16.65 -7.99 -24.49
N LYS A 316 16.49 -6.94 -25.28
CA LYS A 316 17.29 -6.71 -26.50
C LYS A 316 18.69 -6.18 -26.17
N ALA A 317 18.94 -5.78 -24.92
CA ALA A 317 20.22 -5.31 -24.41
C ALA A 317 21.01 -6.44 -23.73
N ALA A 318 21.34 -7.47 -24.49
CA ALA A 318 22.31 -8.51 -24.10
C ALA A 318 23.76 -8.00 -24.09
N ASN A 319 24.00 -6.79 -23.54
CA ASN A 319 25.33 -6.25 -23.33
C ASN A 319 25.63 -6.22 -21.81
N PRO A 320 26.31 -7.24 -21.27
CA PRO A 320 26.89 -7.17 -19.93
C PRO A 320 27.91 -6.01 -19.92
N GLY A 321 27.51 -4.87 -19.36
CA GLY A 321 28.32 -3.64 -19.35
C GLY A 321 27.51 -2.35 -19.43
N SER A 322 26.22 -2.42 -19.77
CA SER A 322 25.33 -1.25 -19.72
C SER A 322 24.78 -1.11 -18.29
N ALA A 323 25.24 -0.11 -17.54
CA ALA A 323 24.70 0.21 -16.22
C ALA A 323 23.18 0.49 -16.33
N GLY A 324 22.37 -0.18 -15.51
CA GLY A 324 20.93 0.11 -15.37
C GLY A 324 19.95 -1.06 -15.56
N PHE A 325 20.33 -2.17 -16.21
CA PHE A 325 19.34 -3.20 -16.60
C PHE A 325 19.02 -4.31 -15.57
N PRO A 326 20.00 -5.03 -14.96
CA PRO A 326 19.67 -5.95 -13.85
C PRO A 326 18.96 -5.22 -12.70
N PHE A 327 19.13 -3.91 -12.58
CA PHE A 327 18.51 -3.08 -11.56
C PHE A 327 16.97 -3.12 -11.59
N TYR A 328 16.34 -2.77 -12.73
CA TYR A 328 14.87 -2.68 -12.80
C TYR A 328 14.14 -4.02 -12.62
N GLY A 329 14.67 -5.10 -13.21
CA GLY A 329 14.09 -6.43 -13.02
C GLY A 329 14.22 -6.94 -11.58
N ASN A 330 15.19 -6.43 -10.82
CA ASN A 330 15.41 -6.84 -9.44
C ASN A 330 14.63 -6.00 -8.41
N TYR A 331 14.22 -4.78 -8.73
CA TYR A 331 13.68 -3.87 -7.70
C TYR A 331 12.46 -4.42 -6.99
N ALA A 332 11.48 -4.97 -7.70
CA ALA A 332 10.27 -5.50 -7.07
C ALA A 332 10.59 -6.59 -6.04
N ARG A 333 11.55 -7.48 -6.32
CA ARG A 333 12.00 -8.50 -5.36
C ARG A 333 12.83 -7.94 -4.21
N GLN A 334 13.63 -6.88 -4.43
CA GLN A 334 14.34 -6.18 -3.35
C GLN A 334 13.34 -5.57 -2.36
N LEU A 335 12.31 -4.89 -2.88
CA LEU A 335 11.27 -4.29 -2.04
C LEU A 335 10.58 -5.36 -1.20
N ARG A 336 10.18 -6.48 -1.81
CA ARG A 336 9.55 -7.57 -1.08
C ARG A 336 10.48 -8.20 -0.02
N LEU A 337 11.79 -8.35 -0.29
CA LEU A 337 12.77 -8.79 0.70
C LEU A 337 12.80 -7.86 1.93
N THR A 338 12.87 -6.55 1.71
CA THR A 338 12.84 -5.55 2.78
C THR A 338 11.57 -5.66 3.63
N ILE A 339 10.42 -5.94 3.01
CA ILE A 339 9.15 -6.12 3.72
C ILE A 339 9.12 -7.44 4.50
N ASP A 340 9.59 -8.53 3.91
CA ASP A 340 9.74 -9.82 4.60
C ASP A 340 10.59 -9.66 5.87
N GLU A 341 11.69 -8.90 5.79
CA GLU A 341 12.55 -8.60 6.94
C GLU A 341 11.83 -7.81 8.04
N ILE A 342 11.11 -6.74 7.70
CA ILE A 342 10.33 -5.93 8.65
C ILE A 342 9.22 -6.76 9.32
N ASN A 343 8.58 -7.64 8.55
CA ASN A 343 7.54 -8.52 9.02
C ASN A 343 8.07 -9.76 9.77
N GLY A 344 9.40 -9.92 9.85
CA GLY A 344 10.05 -11.09 10.44
C GLY A 344 9.75 -12.39 9.70
N ASP A 345 9.34 -12.30 8.44
CA ASP A 345 9.01 -13.47 7.63
C ASP A 345 10.28 -14.09 7.03
N THR A 346 10.79 -15.09 7.74
CA THR A 346 11.94 -15.89 7.31
C THR A 346 11.54 -17.09 6.45
N ASN A 347 10.24 -17.31 6.22
CA ASN A 347 9.75 -18.55 5.61
C ASN A 347 9.91 -18.56 4.09
N VAL A 348 10.06 -17.39 3.46
CA VAL A 348 10.15 -17.28 2.00
C VAL A 348 11.60 -17.22 1.53
N ASN A 349 12.50 -16.58 2.29
CA ASN A 349 13.90 -16.40 1.92
C ASN A 349 14.81 -16.26 3.15
N ALA A 350 16.02 -16.82 3.10
CA ALA A 350 17.01 -16.57 4.14
C ALA A 350 17.50 -15.11 4.06
N PHE A 351 17.42 -14.39 5.18
CA PHE A 351 17.92 -13.01 5.24
C PHE A 351 19.43 -12.95 5.00
N PRO A 352 19.93 -11.87 4.39
CA PRO A 352 21.36 -11.62 4.28
C PRO A 352 22.08 -11.69 5.63
N SER A 353 23.32 -12.19 5.64
CA SER A 353 24.12 -12.27 6.86
C SER A 353 24.39 -10.88 7.42
N GLY A 354 23.99 -10.60 8.67
CA GLY A 354 24.16 -9.28 9.33
C GLY A 354 22.85 -8.53 9.58
N VAL A 355 21.74 -9.01 9.01
CA VAL A 355 20.38 -8.62 9.36
C VAL A 355 20.00 -9.26 10.69
N SER A 356 19.38 -8.49 11.58
CA SER A 356 18.90 -8.96 12.88
C SER A 356 17.38 -9.00 12.89
N ALA A 357 16.80 -9.84 13.75
CA ALA A 357 15.36 -9.89 13.89
C ALA A 357 14.81 -8.49 14.21
N VAL A 358 13.91 -8.02 13.36
CA VAL A 358 13.21 -6.75 13.57
C VAL A 358 12.26 -6.91 14.75
N ASN A 359 12.20 -5.89 15.58
CA ASN A 359 11.20 -5.76 16.63
C ASN A 359 10.72 -4.33 16.61
N GLU A 360 9.87 -4.02 15.63
CA GLU A 360 9.22 -2.72 15.48
C GLU A 360 8.00 -2.64 16.39
N VAL A 361 7.84 -1.56 17.15
CA VAL A 361 6.79 -1.43 18.17
C VAL A 361 5.94 -0.20 17.92
N LEU A 362 4.72 -0.41 17.44
CA LEU A 362 3.79 0.64 17.06
C LEU A 362 2.75 0.85 18.16
N THR A 363 2.62 2.07 18.66
CA THR A 363 1.60 2.41 19.68
C THR A 363 0.31 2.91 19.02
N LEU A 364 -0.85 2.68 19.65
CA LEU A 364 -2.13 3.25 19.18
C LEU A 364 -2.09 4.78 19.08
N ASP A 365 -1.44 5.45 20.04
CA ASP A 365 -1.33 6.91 20.05
C ASP A 365 -0.48 7.42 18.89
N LEU A 366 0.61 6.73 18.56
CA LEU A 366 1.41 7.02 17.37
C LEU A 366 0.58 6.83 16.11
N ILE A 367 -0.06 5.67 15.94
CA ILE A 367 -0.91 5.37 14.77
C ILE A 367 -1.97 6.45 14.57
N LYS A 368 -2.67 6.83 15.64
CA LYS A 368 -3.67 7.90 15.62
C LYS A 368 -3.08 9.24 15.21
N THR A 369 -1.96 9.63 15.82
CA THR A 369 -1.30 10.91 15.55
C THR A 369 -0.85 11.02 14.09
N ILE A 370 -0.19 9.98 13.58
CA ILE A 370 0.32 9.96 12.21
C ILE A 370 -0.83 9.91 11.20
N PHE A 371 -1.87 9.10 11.44
CA PHE A 371 -3.05 9.08 10.59
C PHE A 371 -3.68 10.46 10.45
N VAL A 372 -3.90 11.17 11.57
CA VAL A 372 -4.51 12.50 11.56
C VAL A 372 -3.62 13.51 10.82
N ASN A 373 -2.31 13.51 11.06
CA ASN A 373 -1.40 14.44 10.39
C ASN A 373 -1.29 14.15 8.88
N GLN A 374 -1.25 12.88 8.50
CA GLN A 374 -1.16 12.42 7.12
C GLN A 374 -2.41 12.75 6.32
N ILE A 375 -3.59 12.40 6.84
CA ILE A 375 -4.86 12.64 6.15
C ILE A 375 -5.15 14.12 5.93
N GLN A 376 -4.74 15.01 6.85
CA GLN A 376 -4.91 16.46 6.68
C GLN A 376 -4.11 17.05 5.51
N THR A 377 -3.14 16.30 4.97
CA THR A 377 -2.41 16.71 3.77
C THR A 377 -3.20 16.44 2.47
N LEU A 378 -4.27 15.65 2.56
CA LEU A 378 -5.17 15.39 1.43
C LEU A 378 -6.27 16.45 1.35
N ALA A 379 -6.71 16.70 0.11
CA ALA A 379 -7.81 17.60 -0.19
C ALA A 379 -9.04 16.86 -0.69
N TYR A 380 -10.18 17.54 -0.64
CA TYR A 380 -11.40 17.14 -1.31
C TYR A 380 -12.13 18.38 -1.83
N VAL A 381 -13.03 18.18 -2.79
CA VAL A 381 -13.95 19.24 -3.23
C VAL A 381 -15.10 19.32 -2.23
N ASP A 382 -15.25 20.44 -1.55
CA ASP A 382 -16.34 20.68 -0.61
C ASP A 382 -17.70 20.88 -1.31
N SER A 383 -18.77 21.05 -0.54
CA SER A 383 -20.12 21.24 -1.11
C SER A 383 -20.28 22.54 -1.91
N ASN A 384 -19.36 23.49 -1.79
CA ASN A 384 -19.31 24.73 -2.57
C ASN A 384 -18.50 24.59 -3.86
N GLY A 385 -17.92 23.41 -4.14
CA GLY A 385 -17.04 23.21 -5.28
C GLY A 385 -15.60 23.69 -5.05
N ALA A 386 -15.22 24.01 -3.80
CA ALA A 386 -13.89 24.49 -3.46
C ALA A 386 -13.00 23.35 -2.95
N TYR A 387 -11.73 23.34 -3.37
CA TYR A 387 -10.73 22.45 -2.80
C TYR A 387 -10.40 22.88 -1.37
N THR A 388 -10.63 21.98 -0.41
CA THR A 388 -10.26 22.16 0.99
C THR A 388 -9.49 20.96 1.50
N ASN A 389 -8.57 21.19 2.44
CA ASN A 389 -7.94 20.10 3.17
C ASN A 389 -8.96 19.38 4.05
N ILE A 390 -8.77 18.08 4.23
CA ILE A 390 -9.51 17.28 5.20
C ILE A 390 -9.22 17.83 6.60
N GLN A 391 -10.26 17.97 7.42
CA GLN A 391 -10.11 18.51 8.76
C GLN A 391 -9.54 17.47 9.73
N ALA A 392 -8.73 17.93 10.69
CA ALA A 392 -8.19 17.09 11.76
C ALA A 392 -9.29 16.33 12.52
N SER A 393 -10.46 16.97 12.72
CA SER A 393 -11.61 16.38 13.41
C SER A 393 -12.17 15.17 12.69
N ASP A 394 -12.28 15.23 11.36
CA ASP A 394 -12.83 14.14 10.56
C ASP A 394 -11.89 12.94 10.59
N ALA A 395 -10.59 13.19 10.39
CA ALA A 395 -9.55 12.16 10.52
C ALA A 395 -9.52 11.56 11.93
N THR A 396 -9.64 12.39 12.97
CA THR A 396 -9.64 11.96 14.39
C THR A 396 -10.83 11.07 14.70
N ASN A 397 -12.02 11.43 14.22
CA ASN A 397 -13.23 10.66 14.40
C ASN A 397 -13.13 9.31 13.69
N ALA A 398 -12.66 9.31 12.44
CA ALA A 398 -12.50 8.10 11.63
C ALA A 398 -11.55 7.07 12.27
N ILE A 399 -10.37 7.49 12.71
CA ILE A 399 -9.39 6.59 13.35
C ILE A 399 -9.84 6.17 14.76
N THR A 400 -10.50 7.05 15.52
CA THR A 400 -11.01 6.69 16.85
C THR A 400 -12.12 5.63 16.73
N ALA A 401 -13.02 5.76 15.74
CA ALA A 401 -14.03 4.75 15.45
C ALA A 401 -13.40 3.43 14.99
N ALA A 402 -12.36 3.49 14.14
CA ALA A 402 -11.63 2.32 13.68
C ALA A 402 -10.98 1.55 14.85
N ILE A 403 -10.26 2.25 15.74
CA ILE A 403 -9.65 1.66 16.94
C ILE A 403 -10.71 1.04 17.84
N ALA A 404 -11.86 1.71 18.04
CA ALA A 404 -12.95 1.18 18.86
C ALA A 404 -13.60 -0.08 18.26
N SER A 405 -13.58 -0.21 16.93
CA SER A 405 -14.11 -1.39 16.21
C SER A 405 -13.09 -2.52 16.08
N ALA A 406 -11.80 -2.24 16.22
CA ALA A 406 -10.75 -3.23 16.14
C ALA A 406 -10.73 -4.08 17.41
N ASP A 407 -10.65 -5.41 17.25
CA ASP A 407 -10.37 -6.29 18.38
C ASP A 407 -8.90 -6.16 18.80
N THR A 408 -8.61 -5.12 19.56
CA THR A 408 -7.26 -4.89 20.09
C THR A 408 -6.91 -5.89 21.19
N ASN A 409 -7.87 -6.69 21.68
CA ASN A 409 -7.70 -7.54 22.87
C ASN A 409 -7.13 -6.77 24.09
N GLY A 410 -7.37 -5.46 24.16
CA GLY A 410 -6.83 -4.58 25.21
C GLY A 410 -5.36 -4.18 25.02
N GLN A 411 -4.75 -4.52 23.88
CA GLN A 411 -3.39 -4.11 23.53
C GLN A 411 -3.35 -2.64 23.09
N SER A 412 -2.30 -1.93 23.52
CA SER A 412 -2.00 -0.55 23.08
C SER A 412 -0.74 -0.46 22.21
N THR A 413 -0.08 -1.60 21.98
CA THR A 413 1.16 -1.74 21.23
C THR A 413 1.04 -2.94 20.28
N PHE A 414 1.58 -2.81 19.08
CA PHE A 414 1.59 -3.83 18.04
C PHE A 414 3.01 -4.02 17.53
N THR A 415 3.36 -5.26 17.16
CA THR A 415 4.64 -5.53 16.50
C THR A 415 4.44 -5.97 15.07
N LEU A 416 5.26 -5.45 14.16
CA LEU A 416 5.20 -5.88 12.76
C LEU A 416 5.70 -7.32 12.56
N THR A 417 6.46 -7.89 13.49
CA THR A 417 6.90 -9.29 13.39
C THR A 417 5.86 -10.31 13.89
N ASN A 418 4.79 -9.85 14.54
CA ASN A 418 3.68 -10.70 14.95
C ASN A 418 2.52 -10.58 13.95
N GLY A 419 2.19 -11.66 13.24
CA GLY A 419 1.11 -11.66 12.25
C GLY A 419 -0.27 -11.30 12.81
N SER A 420 -0.56 -11.62 14.08
CA SER A 420 -1.84 -11.23 14.71
C SER A 420 -1.89 -9.74 15.01
N ASP A 421 -0.79 -9.16 15.49
CA ASP A 421 -0.68 -7.72 15.72
C ASP A 421 -0.77 -6.94 14.41
N ARG A 422 -0.06 -7.39 13.36
CA ARG A 422 -0.18 -6.83 12.00
C ARG A 422 -1.61 -6.85 11.51
N GLN A 423 -2.32 -7.95 11.72
CA GLN A 423 -3.71 -8.07 11.31
C GLN A 423 -4.62 -7.04 12.01
N VAL A 424 -4.42 -6.80 13.30
CA VAL A 424 -5.15 -5.74 14.03
C VAL A 424 -4.77 -4.37 13.49
N PHE A 425 -3.48 -4.10 13.32
CA PHE A 425 -2.99 -2.85 12.76
C PHE A 425 -3.60 -2.54 11.38
N PHE A 426 -3.57 -3.50 10.46
CA PHE A 426 -4.14 -3.33 9.12
C PHE A 426 -5.65 -3.13 9.15
N ASN A 427 -6.37 -3.83 10.03
CA ASN A 427 -7.82 -3.63 10.20
C ASN A 427 -8.14 -2.21 10.70
N ILE A 428 -7.32 -1.65 11.60
CA ILE A 428 -7.45 -0.27 12.04
C ILE A 428 -7.27 0.69 10.86
N LEU A 429 -6.23 0.49 10.03
CA LEU A 429 -5.98 1.35 8.87
C LEU A 429 -7.12 1.28 7.83
N ASP A 430 -7.52 0.05 7.48
CA ASP A 430 -8.63 -0.21 6.54
C ASP A 430 -9.92 0.44 7.03
N ALA A 431 -10.28 0.23 8.30
CA ALA A 431 -11.49 0.81 8.89
C ALA A 431 -11.41 2.34 8.98
N ALA A 432 -10.25 2.90 9.28
CA ALA A 432 -10.10 4.35 9.39
C ALA A 432 -10.26 5.06 8.04
N ILE A 433 -9.66 4.52 6.97
CA ILE A 433 -9.81 5.05 5.61
C ILE A 433 -11.28 4.95 5.17
N ASN A 434 -11.91 3.78 5.37
CA ASN A 434 -13.32 3.58 5.04
C ASN A 434 -14.24 4.51 5.84
N ASN A 435 -14.01 4.68 7.15
CA ASN A 435 -14.80 5.58 8.00
C ASN A 435 -14.64 7.03 7.55
N LEU A 436 -13.44 7.43 7.14
CA LEU A 436 -13.17 8.77 6.65
C LEU A 436 -13.87 9.03 5.32
N GLU A 437 -13.71 8.14 4.33
CA GLU A 437 -14.40 8.24 3.04
C GLU A 437 -15.92 8.28 3.22
N ASN A 438 -16.43 7.41 4.10
CA ASN A 438 -17.83 7.46 4.52
C ASN A 438 -18.19 8.78 5.19
N THR A 439 -17.36 9.37 6.03
CA THR A 439 -17.68 10.68 6.66
C THR A 439 -17.73 11.80 5.62
N LEU A 440 -16.78 11.81 4.68
CA LEU A 440 -16.70 12.81 3.62
C LEU A 440 -17.85 12.68 2.61
N SER A 441 -18.35 11.45 2.39
CA SER A 441 -19.49 11.15 1.51
C SER A 441 -20.86 11.21 2.21
N GLN A 442 -21.00 10.60 3.40
CA GLN A 442 -22.20 10.58 4.27
C GLN A 442 -22.47 11.90 4.98
N ASN A 443 -21.55 12.86 4.91
CA ASN A 443 -21.95 14.25 5.05
C ASN A 443 -23.12 14.59 4.09
N GLY A 444 -23.46 13.76 3.08
CA GLY A 444 -24.79 13.65 2.46
C GLY A 444 -25.29 14.92 1.76
N SER A 445 -24.47 15.94 1.79
CA SER A 445 -24.64 17.32 1.38
C SER A 445 -23.39 17.81 0.64
N ASN A 446 -22.37 16.95 0.49
CA ASN A 446 -21.24 17.21 -0.40
C ASN A 446 -21.31 16.29 -1.63
N PRO A 447 -22.12 16.62 -2.65
CA PRO A 447 -22.20 15.85 -3.89
C PRO A 447 -20.89 15.86 -4.70
N ASN A 448 -19.88 16.62 -4.28
CA ASN A 448 -18.64 16.81 -5.03
C ASN A 448 -17.51 15.89 -4.55
N PHE A 449 -17.62 15.28 -3.37
CA PHE A 449 -16.70 14.21 -2.97
C PHE A 449 -17.24 12.85 -3.43
N LYS A 450 -16.52 12.20 -4.34
CA LYS A 450 -16.86 10.85 -4.81
C LYS A 450 -16.13 9.79 -3.99
N ASP A 451 -14.81 9.84 -4.05
CA ASP A 451 -13.88 8.95 -3.36
C ASP A 451 -12.46 9.55 -3.47
N PHE A 452 -11.47 8.87 -2.89
CA PHE A 452 -10.08 9.31 -2.95
C PHE A 452 -9.41 9.13 -4.32
N SER A 453 -9.94 8.30 -5.20
CA SER A 453 -9.44 8.10 -6.57
C SER A 453 -9.89 9.20 -7.55
N ALA A 454 -10.81 10.07 -7.11
CA ALA A 454 -11.38 11.12 -7.92
C ALA A 454 -10.31 12.02 -8.54
N THR A 455 -10.42 12.18 -9.85
CA THR A 455 -9.65 13.12 -10.65
C THR A 455 -10.51 14.38 -10.93
N THR A 456 -9.96 15.39 -11.60
CA THR A 456 -10.60 16.71 -11.78
C THR A 456 -11.41 16.81 -13.08
N GLN A 457 -12.40 15.95 -13.25
CA GLN A 457 -13.59 16.05 -14.11
C GLN A 457 -13.53 16.71 -15.51
N THR A 458 -12.38 16.72 -16.17
CA THR A 458 -12.34 16.31 -17.58
C THR A 458 -12.20 14.79 -17.72
N ASP A 459 -12.21 14.07 -16.60
CA ASP A 459 -11.81 12.66 -16.47
C ASP A 459 -12.49 11.72 -17.48
N ILE A 460 -11.69 11.31 -18.47
CA ILE A 460 -11.84 10.08 -19.26
C ILE A 460 -12.98 10.11 -20.30
N GLN A 461 -12.96 11.09 -21.22
CA GLN A 461 -13.43 10.89 -22.61
C GLN A 461 -12.51 11.54 -23.63
#